data_AF-A0A959JMY9-F1
#
_entry.id   AF-A0A959JMY9-F1
#
_cell.length_a   1.000
_cell.length_b   1.000
_cell.length_c   1.000
_cell.angle_alpha   90.00
_cell.angle_beta   90.00
_cell.angle_gamma   90.00
#
_symmetry.space_group_name_H-M   'P 1'
#
loop_
_entity.id
_entity.type
_entity.pdbx_description
1 polymer ?
#
loop_
_entity_poly.entity_id
_entity_poly.type
_entity_poly.pdbx_seq_one_letter_code
_entity_poly.pdbx_strand_id
1 'polypeptide(L)'
;MEKIDPKKLLEMFGGDKAIAQRFIDLFVKEIPGLKRQLQEATEKNQLDEIGLHAHTIKSQCRYIGLDKMAEKAANIEEITEKGGSNQLNVLIQSLIADLDENGFKVIF
;
A
#
# COMPACT_ATOMS: atom_id res chain seq x y z
N MET A 1 10.14 -8.16 7.28
CA MET A 1 10.59 -6.89 6.68
C MET A 1 10.55 -7.03 5.17
N GLU A 2 9.50 -6.50 4.54
CA GLU A 2 9.43 -6.38 3.08
C GLU A 2 10.27 -5.17 2.67
N LYS A 3 11.11 -5.31 1.65
CA LYS A 3 12.00 -4.25 1.18
C LYS A 3 11.58 -3.86 -0.22
N ILE A 4 11.62 -2.56 -0.51
CA ILE A 4 11.52 -2.06 -1.88
C ILE A 4 12.68 -2.67 -2.67
N ASP A 5 12.38 -3.43 -3.72
CA ASP A 5 13.39 -3.93 -4.65
C ASP A 5 13.60 -2.88 -5.75
N PRO A 6 14.70 -2.10 -5.71
CA PRO A 6 14.95 -1.07 -6.71
C PRO A 6 15.13 -1.66 -8.12
N LYS A 7 15.42 -2.96 -8.25
CA LYS A 7 15.60 -3.60 -9.55
C LYS A 7 14.32 -3.55 -10.39
N LYS A 8 13.16 -3.86 -9.80
CA LYS A 8 11.86 -3.76 -10.49
C LYS A 8 11.58 -2.35 -10.99
N LEU A 9 11.80 -1.34 -10.13
CA LEU A 9 11.62 0.06 -10.49
C LEU A 9 12.57 0.48 -11.61
N LEU A 10 13.83 0.08 -11.54
CA LEU A 10 14.82 0.37 -12.58
C LEU A 10 14.45 -0.29 -13.90
N GLU A 11 14.00 -1.55 -13.90
CA GLU A 11 13.52 -2.23 -15.11
C GLU A 11 12.32 -1.48 -15.73
N MET A 12 11.37 -1.01 -14.91
CA MET A 12 10.22 -0.23 -15.37
C MET A 12 10.61 1.12 -16.00
N PHE A 13 11.68 1.76 -15.51
CA PHE A 13 12.14 3.06 -15.99
C PHE A 13 13.40 2.98 -16.88
N GLY A 14 13.67 1.82 -17.49
CA GLY A 14 14.78 1.67 -18.45
C GLY A 14 16.17 1.92 -17.85
N GLY A 15 16.33 1.66 -16.55
CA GLY A 15 17.56 1.88 -15.80
C GLY A 15 17.72 3.28 -15.21
N ASP A 16 16.74 4.18 -15.37
CA ASP A 16 16.83 5.54 -14.83
C ASP A 16 16.59 5.57 -13.31
N LYS A 17 17.71 5.65 -12.57
CA LYS A 17 17.73 5.76 -11.11
C LYS A 17 17.03 7.01 -10.59
N ALA A 18 17.08 8.13 -11.30
CA ALA A 18 16.49 9.38 -10.86
C ALA A 18 14.96 9.36 -10.98
N ILE A 19 14.42 8.68 -11.98
CA ILE A 19 12.97 8.43 -12.08
C ILE A 19 12.54 7.43 -10.99
N ALA A 20 13.24 6.30 -10.85
CA ALA A 20 12.93 5.31 -9.82
C ALA A 20 12.88 5.94 -8.41
N GLN A 21 13.89 6.75 -8.06
CA GLN A 21 13.92 7.43 -6.77
C GLN A 21 12.76 8.40 -6.57
N ARG A 22 12.36 9.15 -7.61
CA ARG A 22 11.20 10.07 -7.52
C ARG A 22 9.89 9.35 -7.20
N PHE A 23 9.68 8.15 -7.75
CA PHE A 23 8.49 7.35 -7.45
C PHE A 23 8.49 6.83 -6.01
N ILE A 24 9.66 6.42 -5.52
CA ILE A 24 9.84 6.04 -4.11
C ILE A 24 9.55 7.24 -3.21
N ASP A 25 10.12 8.40 -3.49
CA ASP A 25 9.92 9.61 -2.67
C ASP A 25 8.44 10.01 -2.63
N LEU A 26 7.74 9.90 -3.76
CA LEU A 26 6.30 10.15 -3.84
C LEU A 26 5.52 9.17 -2.96
N PHE A 27 5.83 7.88 -3.05
CA PHE A 27 5.21 6.85 -2.22
C PHE A 27 5.40 7.14 -0.73
N VAL A 28 6.63 7.41 -0.29
CA VAL A 28 6.95 7.71 1.12
C VAL A 28 6.20 8.95 1.61
N LYS A 29 6.01 9.94 0.75
CA LYS A 29 5.27 11.16 1.07
C LYS A 29 3.76 10.92 1.19
N GLU A 30 3.18 10.11 0.33
CA GLU A 30 1.72 9.92 0.24
C GLU A 30 1.19 8.87 1.21
N ILE A 31 1.97 7.82 1.46
CA ILE A 31 1.51 6.64 2.20
C ILE A 31 1.01 6.93 3.63
N PRO A 32 1.57 7.88 4.42
CA PRO A 32 1.01 8.20 5.73
C PRO A 32 -0.40 8.79 5.65
N GLY A 33 -0.69 9.57 4.61
CA GLY A 33 -2.00 10.15 4.35
C GLY A 33 -3.03 9.07 4.03
N LEU A 34 -2.69 8.15 3.12
CA LEU A 34 -3.53 7.01 2.76
C LEU A 34 -3.79 6.08 3.94
N LYS A 35 -2.77 5.81 4.76
CA LYS A 35 -2.91 5.03 5.99
C LYS A 35 -3.92 5.67 6.95
N ARG A 36 -3.81 6.98 7.19
CA ARG A 36 -4.76 7.70 8.04
C ARG A 36 -6.18 7.65 7.49
N GLN A 37 -6.35 7.83 6.19
CA GLN A 37 -7.66 7.74 5.53
C GLN A 37 -8.29 6.34 5.69
N LEU A 38 -7.50 5.28 5.49
CA LEU A 38 -7.95 3.90 5.74
C LEU A 38 -8.35 3.67 7.19
N GLN A 39 -7.57 4.19 8.16
CA GLN A 39 -7.90 4.15 9.58
C GLN A 39 -9.25 4.85 9.87
N GLU A 40 -9.42 6.09 9.41
CA GLU A 40 -10.65 6.85 9.62
C GLU A 40 -11.89 6.16 8.99
N ALA A 41 -11.76 5.63 7.77
CA ALA A 41 -12.84 4.90 7.11
C ALA A 41 -13.21 3.62 7.87
N THR A 42 -12.22 2.94 8.46
CA THR A 42 -12.42 1.75 9.29
C THR A 42 -13.15 2.09 10.59
N GLU A 43 -12.72 3.14 11.30
CA GLU A 43 -13.38 3.62 12.53
C GLU A 43 -14.84 4.02 12.29
N LYS A 44 -15.14 4.58 11.11
CA LYS A 44 -16.48 5.00 10.70
C LYS A 44 -17.30 3.90 10.03
N ASN A 45 -16.76 2.69 9.86
CA ASN A 45 -17.38 1.58 9.14
C ASN A 45 -17.83 1.93 7.70
N GLN A 46 -17.05 2.74 7.00
CA GLN A 46 -17.35 3.19 5.63
C GLN A 46 -16.76 2.20 4.61
N LEU A 47 -17.52 1.13 4.33
CA LEU A 47 -17.03 0.00 3.53
C LEU A 47 -16.51 0.41 2.13
N ASP A 48 -17.24 1.30 1.45
CA ASP A 48 -16.87 1.78 0.11
C ASP A 48 -15.54 2.57 0.13
N GLU A 49 -15.35 3.42 1.14
CA GLU A 49 -14.13 4.21 1.33
C GLU A 49 -12.93 3.31 1.68
N ILE A 50 -13.14 2.29 2.51
CA ILE A 50 -12.12 1.28 2.82
C ILE A 50 -11.65 0.61 1.51
N GLY A 51 -12.58 0.20 0.65
CA GLY A 51 -12.26 -0.40 -0.65
C GLY A 51 -11.47 0.54 -1.56
N LEU A 52 -11.88 1.81 -1.65
CA LEU A 52 -11.20 2.83 -2.44
C LEU A 52 -9.76 3.10 -1.95
N HIS A 53 -9.57 3.22 -0.64
CA HIS A 53 -8.25 3.42 -0.06
C HIS A 53 -7.37 2.18 -0.25
N ALA A 54 -7.93 0.97 -0.09
CA ALA A 54 -7.22 -0.28 -0.36
C ALA A 54 -6.79 -0.40 -1.83
N HIS A 55 -7.67 -0.04 -2.79
CA HIS A 55 -7.33 0.00 -4.22
C HIS A 55 -6.14 0.92 -4.52
N THR A 56 -6.13 2.10 -3.89
CA THR A 56 -5.08 3.10 -4.08
C THR A 56 -3.75 2.59 -3.52
N ILE A 57 -3.76 2.07 -2.27
CA ILE A 57 -2.58 1.49 -1.63
C ILE A 57 -2.04 0.31 -2.44
N LYS A 58 -2.91 -0.59 -2.91
CA LYS A 58 -2.55 -1.73 -3.79
C LYS A 58 -1.75 -1.26 -5.00
N SER A 59 -2.27 -0.27 -5.72
CA SER A 59 -1.63 0.25 -6.93
C SER A 59 -0.25 0.81 -6.61
N GLN A 60 -0.16 1.64 -5.58
CA GLN A 60 1.10 2.23 -5.15
C GLN A 60 2.14 1.18 -4.72
N CYS A 61 1.75 0.19 -3.91
CA CYS A 61 2.64 -0.90 -3.50
C CYS A 61 3.15 -1.73 -4.69
N ARG A 62 2.30 -2.02 -5.69
CA ARG A 62 2.71 -2.74 -6.90
C ARG A 62 3.76 -1.97 -7.69
N TYR A 63 3.61 -0.65 -7.82
CA TYR A 63 4.55 0.19 -8.57
C TYR A 63 5.98 0.11 -7.99
N ILE A 64 6.11 -0.02 -6.68
CA ILE A 64 7.43 -0.07 -6.00
C ILE A 64 7.83 -1.50 -5.56
N GLY A 65 7.11 -2.52 -6.00
CA GLY A 65 7.45 -3.93 -5.76
C GLY A 65 7.19 -4.43 -4.33
N LEU A 66 6.31 -3.78 -3.57
CA LEU A 66 5.83 -4.27 -2.26
C LEU A 66 4.66 -5.25 -2.45
N ASP A 67 4.96 -6.40 -3.04
CA ASP A 67 3.95 -7.35 -3.53
C ASP A 67 3.06 -7.90 -2.41
N LYS A 68 3.58 -8.18 -1.21
CA LYS A 68 2.77 -8.73 -0.11
C LYS A 68 1.81 -7.69 0.45
N MET A 69 2.26 -6.45 0.62
CA MET A 69 1.38 -5.34 1.00
C MET A 69 0.31 -5.08 -0.07
N ALA A 70 0.69 -5.15 -1.35
CA ALA A 70 -0.27 -5.05 -2.45
C ALA A 70 -1.30 -6.19 -2.43
N GLU A 71 -0.91 -7.42 -2.09
CA GLU A 71 -1.81 -8.56 -1.94
C GLU A 71 -2.78 -8.37 -0.78
N LYS A 72 -2.30 -7.92 0.38
CA LYS A 72 -3.17 -7.58 1.53
C LYS A 72 -4.20 -6.51 1.17
N ALA A 73 -3.77 -5.45 0.47
CA ALA A 73 -4.66 -4.39 0.01
C ALA A 73 -5.69 -4.90 -1.01
N ALA A 74 -5.29 -5.78 -1.93
CA ALA A 74 -6.21 -6.42 -2.88
C ALA A 74 -7.26 -7.29 -2.18
N ASN A 75 -6.88 -8.04 -1.14
CA ASN A 75 -7.82 -8.84 -0.35
C ASN A 75 -8.83 -7.97 0.41
N ILE A 76 -8.40 -6.82 0.93
CA ILE A 76 -9.30 -5.85 1.59
C ILE A 76 -10.32 -5.31 0.59
N GLU A 77 -9.85 -4.86 -0.58
CA GLU A 77 -10.69 -4.37 -1.68
C GLU A 77 -11.74 -5.41 -2.09
N GLU A 78 -11.32 -6.65 -2.36
CA GLU A 78 -12.23 -7.74 -2.74
C GLU A 78 -13.27 -8.04 -1.65
N ILE A 79 -12.87 -8.04 -0.38
CA ILE A 79 -13.80 -8.24 0.75
C ILE A 79 -14.81 -7.10 0.82
N THR A 80 -14.38 -5.86 0.59
CA THR A 80 -15.30 -4.70 0.60
C THR A 80 -16.28 -4.72 -0.56
N GLU A 81 -15.85 -5.10 -1.76
CA GLU A 81 -16.72 -5.27 -2.93
C GLU A 81 -17.80 -6.34 -2.71
N LYS A 82 -17.50 -7.34 -1.87
CA LYS A 82 -18.42 -8.44 -1.50
C LYS A 82 -19.33 -8.10 -0.31
N GLY A 83 -19.29 -6.88 0.22
CA GLY A 83 -20.15 -6.45 1.34
C GLY A 83 -19.54 -6.66 2.73
N GLY A 84 -18.24 -6.95 2.81
CA GLY A 84 -17.50 -7.08 4.07
C GLY A 84 -17.35 -8.52 4.58
N SER A 85 -16.58 -8.68 5.65
CA SER A 85 -16.32 -9.97 6.31
C SER A 85 -15.83 -9.75 7.73
N ASN A 86 -16.01 -10.74 8.62
CA ASN A 86 -15.46 -10.74 9.98
C ASN A 86 -13.92 -10.64 10.00
N GLN A 87 -13.25 -10.96 8.89
CA GLN A 87 -11.80 -10.89 8.75
C GLN A 87 -11.30 -9.51 8.30
N LEU A 88 -12.20 -8.61 7.84
CA LEU A 88 -11.83 -7.33 7.24
C LEU A 88 -10.98 -6.49 8.18
N ASN A 89 -11.42 -6.32 9.43
CA ASN A 89 -10.69 -5.54 10.42
C ASN A 89 -9.32 -6.13 10.74
N VAL A 90 -9.18 -7.46 10.78
CA VAL A 90 -7.89 -8.12 11.04
C VAL A 90 -6.92 -7.85 9.89
N LEU A 91 -7.39 -7.93 8.65
CA LEU A 91 -6.58 -7.64 7.45
C LEU A 91 -6.17 -6.17 7.39
N ILE A 92 -7.09 -5.25 7.68
CA ILE A 92 -6.81 -3.81 7.70
C ILE A 92 -5.74 -3.48 8.76
N GLN A 93 -5.87 -4.00 9.98
CA GLN A 93 -4.89 -3.78 11.03
C GLN A 93 -3.52 -4.37 10.66
N SER A 94 -3.50 -5.53 10.01
CA SER A 94 -2.25 -6.11 9.51
C SER A 94 -1.60 -5.25 8.42
N LEU A 95 -2.38 -4.68 7.50
CA LEU A 95 -1.86 -3.76 6.48
C LEU A 95 -1.34 -2.45 7.10
N ILE A 96 -2.07 -1.87 8.06
CA ILE A 96 -1.65 -0.66 8.77
C ILE A 96 -0.32 -0.89 9.50
N ALA A 97 -0.17 -2.03 10.17
CA ALA A 97 1.09 -2.38 10.83
C ALA A 97 2.26 -2.46 9.84
N ASP A 98 2.06 -3.07 8.67
CA ASP A 98 3.09 -3.09 7.61
C ASP A 98 3.43 -1.68 7.09
N LEU A 99 2.45 -0.77 7.04
CA LEU A 99 2.65 0.62 6.64
C LEU A 99 3.42 1.44 7.70
N ASP A 100 3.35 1.02 8.98
CA ASP A 100 4.02 1.66 10.12
C ASP A 100 5.43 1.15 10.39
N GLU A 101 5.68 -0.15 10.22
CA GLU A 101 6.98 -0.77 10.51
C GLU A 101 8.07 -0.41 9.48
N ASN A 102 7.68 0.15 8.32
CA ASN A 102 8.59 0.46 7.24
C ASN A 102 8.88 1.96 7.17
N GLY A 103 9.91 2.40 7.88
CA GLY A 103 10.69 3.53 7.40
C GLY A 103 11.28 3.11 6.05
N PHE A 104 10.58 3.39 4.96
CA PHE A 104 10.95 2.98 3.60
C PHE A 104 12.36 3.50 3.29
N LYS A 105 13.36 2.66 3.49
CA LYS A 105 14.76 2.95 3.20
C LYS A 105 15.10 2.27 1.89
N VAL A 106 15.44 3.08 0.90
CA VAL A 106 16.00 2.58 -0.36
C VAL A 106 17.51 2.67 -0.26
N ILE A 107 18.17 1.53 -0.48
CA ILE A 107 19.62 1.43 -0.59
C ILE A 107 19.89 0.99 -2.03
N PHE A 108 20.46 1.88 -2.82
CA PHE A 108 20.99 1.56 -4.15
C PHE A 108 22.41 1.03 -4.09
#